data_AF-A0A5E4SUG5-F1
#
_entry.id   AF-A0A5E4SUG5-F1
#
_cell.length_a   1.000
_cell.length_b   1.000
_cell.length_c   1.000
_cell.angle_alpha   90.00
_cell.angle_beta   90.00
_cell.angle_gamma   90.00
#
_symmetry.space_group_name_H-M   'P 1'
#
loop_
_entity.id
_entity.type
_entity.pdbx_description
1 polymer ?
#
loop_
_entity_poly.entity_id
_entity_poly.type
_entity_poly.pdbx_seq_one_letter_code
_entity_poly.pdbx_strand_id
1 'polypeptide(L)'
;MMRKLQIGAAAFVILTAAGCGVGQAVKDNTVDAAKWAFTTQVKTMNVDLVSRSSLNANGAGRSLSTVVRIYQLKTPQTFEQLDYLQLQTNDLDALKPDLLATKDVVLRPDARASIREPMNSEAAYVGVVAFFRDAGKASTWKIVVPKAQWKKADPVRIDVLDNTLELVGAKPAPVKRAAPQQSVPNLSKPDPAAAKALGA
;
A
#
# COMPACT_ATOMS: atom_id res chain seq x y z
N MET A 1 17.66 83.33 65.89
CA MET A 1 16.27 82.89 65.60
C MET A 1 15.78 83.63 64.37
N MET A 2 15.49 82.94 63.26
CA MET A 2 14.57 83.30 62.15
C MET A 2 14.75 82.18 61.08
N ARG A 3 13.78 81.26 60.97
CA ARG A 3 12.73 81.18 59.92
C ARG A 3 13.31 81.10 58.50
N LYS A 4 12.87 80.29 57.54
CA LYS A 4 11.93 79.15 57.35
C LYS A 4 11.91 78.95 55.80
N LEU A 5 11.34 77.83 55.32
CA LEU A 5 10.94 77.52 53.93
C LEU A 5 12.05 77.14 52.94
N GLN A 6 11.87 76.24 51.97
CA GLN A 6 11.03 75.06 51.66
C GLN A 6 11.33 74.75 50.15
N ILE A 7 10.99 73.54 49.68
CA ILE A 7 10.76 73.14 48.25
C ILE A 7 12.05 72.92 47.43
N GLY A 8 12.26 71.83 46.68
CA GLY A 8 11.38 70.75 46.28
C GLY A 8 12.15 69.62 45.57
N ALA A 9 11.41 68.54 45.34
CA ALA A 9 11.85 67.23 44.90
C ALA A 9 12.21 67.11 43.41
N ALA A 10 13.08 66.14 43.09
CA ALA A 10 12.87 65.17 42.02
C ALA A 10 13.95 64.06 42.09
N ALA A 11 13.72 63.03 42.89
CA ALA A 11 14.46 61.78 42.79
C ALA A 11 13.76 60.90 41.74
N PHE A 12 14.35 60.78 40.54
CA PHE A 12 13.88 59.87 39.51
C PHE A 12 14.42 58.47 39.81
N VAL A 13 13.65 57.68 40.57
CA VAL A 13 13.94 56.25 40.80
C VAL A 13 13.41 55.47 39.61
N ILE A 14 14.31 55.05 38.71
CA ILE A 14 13.98 54.09 37.65
C ILE A 14 13.99 52.70 38.27
N LEU A 15 12.80 52.14 38.49
CA LEU A 15 12.60 50.76 38.91
C LEU A 15 12.40 49.89 37.66
N THR A 16 13.48 49.31 37.12
CA THR A 16 13.38 48.31 36.05
C THR A 16 13.13 46.93 36.67
N ALA A 17 11.87 46.51 36.70
CA ALA A 17 11.46 45.16 37.06
C ALA A 17 10.89 44.40 35.84
N ALA A 18 11.18 43.09 35.83
CA ALA A 18 10.69 42.02 34.95
C ALA A 18 11.23 42.05 33.51
N GLY A 19 11.78 40.98 32.95
CA GLY A 19 11.85 39.58 33.34
C GLY A 19 12.15 38.83 32.03
N CYS A 20 13.08 37.87 32.04
CA CYS A 20 13.40 37.07 30.87
C CYS A 20 12.13 36.39 30.33
N GLY A 21 11.60 36.88 29.21
CA GLY A 21 10.46 36.29 28.54
C GLY A 21 10.82 34.89 28.05
N VAL A 22 10.08 33.90 28.56
CA VAL A 22 10.11 32.51 28.13
C VAL A 22 9.86 32.44 26.63
N GLY A 23 10.94 32.29 25.87
CA GLY A 23 10.91 32.09 24.43
C GLY A 23 10.53 30.65 24.10
N GLN A 24 9.34 30.49 23.51
CA GLN A 24 8.96 29.43 22.57
C GLN A 24 9.00 27.98 23.09
N ALA A 25 7.96 27.56 23.81
CA ALA A 25 7.60 26.14 23.94
C ALA A 25 6.08 25.93 23.80
N VAL A 26 5.48 26.46 22.73
CA VAL A 26 4.03 26.28 22.45
C VAL A 26 3.74 25.85 21.00
N LYS A 27 4.76 25.58 20.18
CA LYS A 27 4.54 25.17 18.78
C LYS A 27 4.30 23.68 18.60
N ASP A 28 4.73 22.84 19.54
CA ASP A 28 4.68 21.38 19.33
C ASP A 28 3.35 20.76 19.79
N ASN A 29 2.72 21.27 20.86
CA ASN A 29 1.55 20.62 21.47
C ASN A 29 0.24 20.80 20.66
N THR A 30 0.09 21.91 19.95
CA THR A 30 -1.16 22.25 19.22
C THR A 30 -1.28 21.49 17.90
N VAL A 31 -0.15 21.20 17.24
CA VAL A 31 -0.11 20.45 15.98
C VAL A 31 -0.43 18.97 16.23
N ASP A 32 0.05 18.41 17.34
CA ASP A 32 -0.26 17.03 17.74
C ASP A 32 -1.72 16.86 18.17
N ALA A 33 -2.28 17.84 18.88
CA ALA A 33 -3.69 17.84 19.26
C ALA A 33 -4.62 17.91 18.02
N ALA A 34 -4.27 18.72 17.02
CA ALA A 34 -5.01 18.80 15.76
C ALA A 34 -4.92 17.51 14.93
N LYS A 35 -3.79 16.81 14.97
CA LYS A 35 -3.57 15.56 14.22
C LYS A 35 -4.37 14.37 14.78
N TRP A 36 -4.62 14.35 16.09
CA TRP A 36 -5.39 13.31 16.77
C TRP A 36 -6.90 13.40 16.48
N ALA A 37 -7.47 14.61 16.40
CA ALA A 37 -8.90 14.81 16.13
C ALA A 37 -9.33 14.38 14.71
N PHE A 38 -8.41 14.27 13.76
CA PHE A 38 -8.71 13.94 12.35
C PHE A 38 -8.16 12.58 11.88
N THR A 39 -7.46 11.82 12.72
CA THR A 39 -6.78 10.58 12.27
C THR A 39 -7.08 9.39 13.18
N THR A 40 -8.14 8.64 12.88
CA THR A 40 -8.17 7.20 13.24
C THR A 40 -6.99 6.55 12.52
N GLN A 41 -5.83 6.42 13.17
CA GLN A 41 -4.65 5.84 12.55
C GLN A 41 -4.81 4.32 12.46
N VAL A 42 -4.61 3.75 11.26
CA VAL A 42 -4.51 2.30 11.08
C VAL A 42 -3.16 1.89 11.67
N LYS A 43 -3.18 1.38 12.90
CA LYS A 43 -1.98 0.97 13.67
C LYS A 43 -1.59 -0.49 13.45
N THR A 44 -2.52 -1.31 12.96
CA THR A 44 -2.34 -2.75 12.82
C THR A 44 -2.74 -3.17 11.41
N MET A 45 -1.91 -4.02 10.84
CA MET A 45 -2.11 -4.69 9.56
C MET A 45 -2.76 -6.06 9.84
N ASN A 46 -4.09 -6.12 9.84
CA ASN A 46 -4.85 -7.37 9.89
C ASN A 46 -5.20 -7.86 8.47
N VAL A 47 -4.66 -9.02 8.06
CA VAL A 47 -4.96 -9.65 6.77
C VAL A 47 -5.46 -11.07 7.00
N ASP A 48 -6.55 -11.44 6.35
CA ASP A 48 -7.04 -12.81 6.28
C ASP A 48 -6.82 -13.37 4.89
N LEU A 49 -5.96 -14.38 4.78
CA LEU A 49 -5.78 -15.17 3.56
C LEU A 49 -6.68 -16.40 3.63
N VAL A 50 -7.51 -16.63 2.62
CA VAL A 50 -8.43 -17.78 2.56
C VAL A 50 -8.18 -18.54 1.26
N SER A 51 -7.63 -19.74 1.37
CA SER A 51 -7.39 -20.59 0.20
C SER A 51 -8.55 -21.53 -0.09
N ARG A 52 -8.68 -21.93 -1.36
CA ARG A 52 -9.54 -23.03 -1.81
C ARG A 52 -8.77 -24.35 -1.91
N SER A 53 -9.52 -25.43 -2.07
CA SER A 53 -8.97 -26.78 -2.26
C SER A 53 -8.08 -26.89 -3.49
N SER A 54 -8.32 -26.09 -4.54
CA SER A 54 -7.58 -26.10 -5.79
C SER A 54 -6.29 -25.27 -5.79
N LEU A 55 -5.89 -24.73 -4.63
CA LEU A 55 -4.73 -23.85 -4.48
C LEU A 55 -3.47 -24.43 -5.16
N ASN A 56 -2.85 -23.60 -6.00
CA ASN A 56 -1.53 -23.81 -6.58
C ASN A 56 -1.32 -25.22 -7.18
N ALA A 57 -2.35 -25.75 -7.86
CA ALA A 57 -2.33 -27.12 -8.36
C ALA A 57 -1.20 -27.37 -9.36
N ASN A 58 -0.67 -28.61 -9.37
CA ASN A 58 0.31 -29.05 -10.35
C ASN A 58 -0.32 -29.48 -11.69
N GLY A 59 0.50 -29.85 -12.68
CA GLY A 59 0.00 -30.34 -13.97
C GLY A 59 -0.83 -31.63 -13.88
N ALA A 60 -0.76 -32.35 -12.75
CA ALA A 60 -1.59 -33.51 -12.44
C ALA A 60 -2.82 -33.17 -11.58
N GLY A 61 -3.12 -31.88 -11.37
CA GLY A 61 -4.25 -31.42 -10.56
C GLY A 61 -4.06 -31.50 -9.05
N ARG A 62 -2.88 -31.87 -8.56
CA ARG A 62 -2.60 -31.93 -7.12
C ARG A 62 -2.34 -30.54 -6.57
N SER A 63 -3.18 -30.11 -5.63
CA SER A 63 -3.04 -28.84 -4.91
C SER A 63 -1.77 -28.78 -4.07
N LEU A 64 -1.14 -27.61 -4.05
CA LEU A 64 0.12 -27.36 -3.36
C LEU A 64 -0.01 -26.14 -2.44
N SER A 65 0.83 -26.09 -1.43
CA SER A 65 1.01 -24.84 -0.67
C SER A 65 1.69 -23.78 -1.53
N THR A 66 1.53 -22.52 -1.16
CA THR A 66 2.28 -21.39 -1.73
C THR A 66 2.79 -20.48 -0.62
N VAL A 67 3.85 -19.72 -0.91
CA VAL A 67 4.29 -18.63 -0.03
C VAL A 67 3.58 -17.36 -0.47
N VAL A 68 2.94 -16.68 0.47
CA VAL A 68 2.41 -15.34 0.28
C VAL A 68 3.33 -14.38 1.03
N ARG A 69 3.91 -13.43 0.29
CA ARG A 69 4.75 -12.36 0.83
C ARG A 69 3.97 -11.06 0.82
N ILE A 70 3.99 -10.39 1.96
CA ILE A 70 3.30 -9.13 2.21
C ILE A 70 4.36 -8.06 2.43
N TYR A 71 4.21 -6.93 1.75
CA TYR A 71 5.11 -5.79 1.80
C TYR A 71 4.37 -4.58 2.33
N GLN A 72 4.93 -3.87 3.31
CA GLN A 72 4.49 -2.52 3.64
C GLN A 72 5.35 -1.53 2.86
N LEU A 73 4.70 -0.62 2.13
CA LEU A 73 5.34 0.24 1.14
C LEU A 73 4.99 1.71 1.37
N LYS A 74 5.97 2.59 1.14
CA LYS A 74 5.77 4.04 1.04
C LYS A 74 4.96 4.39 -0.20
N THR A 75 5.35 3.82 -1.35
CA THR A 75 4.72 4.06 -2.65
C THR A 75 4.58 2.73 -3.44
N PRO A 76 3.59 2.58 -4.34
CA PRO A 76 3.36 1.30 -5.02
C PRO A 76 4.09 1.18 -6.37
N GLN A 77 4.64 2.25 -6.93
CA GLN A 77 5.04 2.32 -8.34
C GLN A 77 6.10 1.29 -8.71
N THR A 78 7.18 1.22 -7.92
CA THR A 78 8.24 0.23 -8.12
C THR A 78 7.67 -1.18 -8.04
N PHE A 79 6.90 -1.46 -6.99
CA PHE A 79 6.27 -2.77 -6.78
C PHE A 79 5.34 -3.18 -7.92
N GLU A 80 4.52 -2.28 -8.46
CA GLU A 80 3.61 -2.56 -9.57
C GLU A 80 4.35 -2.92 -10.86
N GLN A 81 5.49 -2.28 -11.10
CA GLN A 81 6.33 -2.48 -12.28
C GLN A 81 7.10 -3.81 -12.25
N LEU A 82 7.61 -4.23 -11.08
CA LEU A 82 8.39 -5.46 -10.96
C LEU A 82 7.61 -6.69 -11.42
N ASP A 83 8.26 -7.54 -12.20
CA ASP A 83 7.70 -8.81 -12.61
C ASP A 83 7.82 -9.90 -11.53
N TYR A 84 7.29 -11.08 -11.84
CA TYR A 84 7.25 -12.21 -10.91
C TYR A 84 8.65 -12.66 -10.48
N LEU A 85 9.58 -12.77 -11.44
CA LEU A 85 10.92 -13.29 -11.18
C LEU A 85 11.74 -12.27 -10.37
N GLN A 86 11.60 -10.99 -10.68
CA GLN A 86 12.24 -9.91 -9.94
C GLN A 86 11.75 -9.89 -8.48
N LEU A 87 10.44 -10.05 -8.25
CA LEU A 87 9.90 -10.12 -6.88
C LEU A 87 10.27 -11.42 -6.16
N GLN A 88 10.54 -12.49 -6.88
CA GLN A 88 10.95 -13.77 -6.28
C GLN A 88 12.43 -13.79 -5.89
N THR A 89 13.29 -13.11 -6.64
CA THR A 89 14.75 -13.26 -6.53
C THR A 89 15.50 -12.01 -6.05
N ASN A 90 14.93 -10.82 -6.23
CA ASN A 90 15.62 -9.55 -5.98
C ASN A 90 14.70 -8.45 -5.42
N ASP A 91 13.63 -8.84 -4.71
CA ASP A 91 12.63 -7.89 -4.23
C ASP A 91 13.16 -6.86 -3.24
N LEU A 92 13.95 -7.29 -2.25
CA LEU A 92 14.45 -6.38 -1.20
C LEU A 92 15.30 -5.26 -1.77
N ASP A 93 16.20 -5.57 -2.70
CA ASP A 93 17.06 -4.57 -3.34
C ASP A 93 16.27 -3.70 -4.31
N ALA A 94 15.38 -4.30 -5.11
CA ALA A 94 14.56 -3.56 -6.06
C ALA A 94 13.57 -2.60 -5.38
N LEU A 95 13.00 -2.99 -4.23
CA LEU A 95 12.02 -2.20 -3.49
C LEU A 95 12.64 -1.30 -2.42
N LYS A 96 13.96 -1.38 -2.16
CA LYS A 96 14.65 -0.73 -1.04
C LYS A 96 14.22 0.73 -0.75
N PRO A 97 14.02 1.62 -1.74
CA PRO A 97 13.60 3.00 -1.47
C PRO A 97 12.20 3.11 -0.85
N ASP A 98 11.31 2.18 -1.21
CA ASP A 98 9.89 2.18 -0.85
C ASP A 98 9.54 1.18 0.25
N LEU A 99 10.41 0.19 0.50
CA LEU A 99 10.14 -0.92 1.41
C LEU A 99 10.28 -0.54 2.88
N LEU A 100 9.26 -0.85 3.68
CA LEU A 100 9.23 -0.58 5.11
C LEU A 100 9.28 -1.85 5.96
N ALA A 101 8.61 -2.90 5.51
CA ALA A 101 8.57 -4.20 6.18
C ALA A 101 8.13 -5.30 5.21
N THR A 102 8.53 -6.53 5.50
CA THR A 102 8.07 -7.74 4.80
C THR A 102 7.54 -8.77 5.79
N LYS A 103 6.61 -9.60 5.33
CA LYS A 103 6.13 -10.77 6.05
C LYS A 103 5.82 -11.90 5.10
N ASP A 104 6.37 -13.08 5.38
CA ASP A 104 6.10 -14.30 4.63
C ASP A 104 5.16 -15.22 5.40
N VAL A 105 4.22 -15.84 4.69
CA VAL A 105 3.29 -16.85 5.22
C VAL A 105 3.18 -17.99 4.24
N VAL A 106 3.26 -19.23 4.73
CA VAL A 106 2.94 -20.42 3.94
C VAL A 106 1.43 -20.66 4.00
N LEU A 107 0.76 -20.55 2.86
CA LEU A 107 -0.66 -20.85 2.72
C LEU A 107 -0.84 -22.25 2.15
N ARG A 108 -1.52 -23.12 2.92
CA ARG A 108 -1.87 -24.49 2.51
C ARG A 108 -3.22 -24.50 1.80
N PRO A 109 -3.53 -25.48 0.93
CA PRO A 109 -4.88 -25.67 0.41
C PRO A 109 -5.92 -25.84 1.53
N ASP A 110 -7.15 -25.36 1.30
CA ASP A 110 -8.27 -25.36 2.26
C ASP A 110 -7.96 -24.75 3.64
N ALA A 111 -6.95 -23.88 3.72
CA ALA A 111 -6.56 -23.21 4.93
C ALA A 111 -6.96 -21.74 4.95
N ARG A 112 -7.03 -21.21 6.18
CA ARG A 112 -7.07 -19.78 6.48
C ARG A 112 -5.82 -19.39 7.26
N ALA A 113 -5.23 -18.25 6.92
CA ALA A 113 -4.12 -17.67 7.67
C ALA A 113 -4.43 -16.22 7.99
N SER A 114 -4.43 -15.88 9.28
CA SER A 114 -4.63 -14.52 9.76
C SER A 114 -3.29 -13.91 10.17
N ILE A 115 -2.94 -12.79 9.56
CA ILE A 115 -1.73 -12.03 9.82
C ILE A 115 -2.12 -10.79 10.61
N ARG A 116 -1.46 -10.56 11.74
CA ARG A 116 -1.62 -9.37 12.56
C ARG A 116 -0.24 -8.81 12.88
N GLU A 117 0.15 -7.78 12.16
CA GLU A 117 1.45 -7.13 12.33
C GLU A 117 1.26 -5.63 12.62
N PRO A 118 2.19 -4.95 13.29
CA PRO A 118 2.19 -3.50 13.35
C PRO A 118 2.23 -2.88 11.95
N MET A 119 1.35 -1.91 11.70
CA MET A 119 1.41 -1.12 10.47
C MET A 119 2.41 0.02 10.68
N ASN A 120 3.46 0.06 9.86
CA ASN A 120 4.43 1.14 9.86
C ASN A 120 3.69 2.49 9.63
N SER A 121 4.10 3.52 10.36
CA SER A 121 3.50 4.85 10.28
C SER A 121 3.65 5.48 8.90
N GLU A 122 4.77 5.23 8.21
CA GLU A 122 5.09 5.69 6.86
C GLU A 122 4.45 4.82 5.76
N ALA A 123 3.90 3.65 6.10
CA ALA A 123 3.23 2.81 5.10
C ALA A 123 2.00 3.54 4.56
N ALA A 124 1.90 3.64 3.24
CA ALA A 124 0.70 4.11 2.55
C ALA A 124 0.04 3.00 1.72
N TYR A 125 0.77 1.92 1.44
CA TYR A 125 0.31 0.78 0.64
C TYR A 125 0.80 -0.53 1.24
N VAL A 126 0.02 -1.59 1.00
CA VAL A 126 0.42 -2.97 1.27
C VAL A 126 0.41 -3.75 -0.03
N GLY A 127 1.58 -4.23 -0.44
CA GLY A 127 1.72 -5.15 -1.57
C GLY A 127 1.55 -6.59 -1.10
N VAL A 128 0.85 -7.42 -1.87
CA VAL A 128 0.72 -8.86 -1.59
C VAL A 128 1.09 -9.64 -2.84
N VAL A 129 1.99 -10.60 -2.70
CA VAL A 129 2.46 -11.48 -3.77
C VAL A 129 2.26 -12.92 -3.33
N ALA A 130 1.63 -13.74 -4.16
CA ALA A 130 1.61 -15.19 -3.98
C ALA A 130 2.57 -15.83 -4.98
N PHE A 131 3.54 -16.56 -4.45
CA PHE A 131 4.54 -17.26 -5.26
C PHE A 131 4.02 -18.62 -5.71
N PHE A 132 3.08 -18.60 -6.64
CA PHE A 132 2.54 -19.81 -7.26
C PHE A 132 3.59 -20.54 -8.08
N ARG A 133 3.44 -21.86 -8.21
CA ARG A 133 4.28 -22.67 -9.09
C ARG A 133 4.15 -22.24 -10.55
N ASP A 134 2.95 -21.82 -10.95
CA ASP A 134 2.67 -21.23 -12.25
C ASP A 134 1.79 -20.00 -12.06
N ALA A 135 2.39 -18.83 -12.26
CA ALA A 135 1.71 -17.54 -12.12
C ALA A 135 0.78 -17.22 -13.31
N GLY A 136 0.85 -17.98 -14.41
CA GLY A 136 0.04 -17.79 -15.62
C GLY A 136 0.23 -16.40 -16.27
N LYS A 137 -0.20 -16.26 -17.54
CA LYS A 137 -0.17 -14.94 -18.20
C LYS A 137 -1.36 -14.04 -17.80
N ALA A 138 -2.47 -14.64 -17.35
CA ALA A 138 -3.73 -13.96 -17.09
C ALA A 138 -4.14 -13.96 -15.60
N SER A 139 -3.36 -14.60 -14.72
CA SER A 139 -3.73 -14.73 -13.31
C SER A 139 -3.22 -13.55 -12.49
N THR A 140 -3.99 -13.18 -11.46
CA THR A 140 -3.62 -12.07 -10.57
C THR A 140 -2.80 -12.62 -9.40
N TRP A 141 -1.49 -12.73 -9.57
CA TRP A 141 -0.58 -13.24 -8.54
C TRP A 141 -0.04 -12.15 -7.59
N LYS A 142 -0.33 -10.88 -7.90
CA LYS A 142 0.11 -9.70 -7.15
C LYS A 142 -1.00 -8.65 -7.07
N ILE A 143 -1.20 -8.08 -5.89
CA ILE A 143 -2.16 -6.99 -5.66
C ILE A 143 -1.56 -5.90 -4.75
N VAL A 144 -2.14 -4.70 -4.80
CA VAL A 144 -1.79 -3.57 -3.93
C VAL A 144 -3.05 -3.10 -3.21
N VAL A 145 -2.97 -2.93 -1.89
CA VAL A 145 -4.06 -2.44 -1.04
C VAL A 145 -3.65 -1.11 -0.39
N PRO A 146 -4.25 0.04 -0.77
CA PRO A 146 -3.97 1.32 -0.14
C PRO A 146 -4.38 1.33 1.34
N LYS A 147 -3.54 1.88 2.23
CA LYS A 147 -3.79 1.99 3.68
C LYS A 147 -5.12 2.67 4.02
N ALA A 148 -5.58 3.59 3.17
CA ALA A 148 -6.87 4.26 3.32
C ALA A 148 -8.07 3.31 3.32
N GLN A 149 -7.96 2.13 2.68
CA GLN A 149 -9.04 1.14 2.62
C GLN A 149 -9.15 0.30 3.90
N TRP A 150 -8.10 0.25 4.72
CA TRP A 150 -8.01 -0.62 5.90
C TRP A 150 -8.96 -0.23 7.02
N LYS A 151 -9.42 1.01 7.06
CA LYS A 151 -10.46 1.41 8.03
C LYS A 151 -11.82 0.76 7.74
N LYS A 152 -12.07 0.45 6.46
CA LYS A 152 -13.33 -0.12 5.98
C LYS A 152 -13.24 -1.63 5.81
N ALA A 153 -12.04 -2.14 5.52
CA ALA A 153 -11.72 -3.55 5.41
C ALA A 153 -10.73 -3.92 6.51
N ASP A 154 -11.25 -4.29 7.69
CA ASP A 154 -10.48 -4.83 8.82
C ASP A 154 -11.18 -6.09 9.36
N PRO A 155 -10.63 -7.30 9.15
CA PRO A 155 -9.41 -7.59 8.41
C PRO A 155 -9.57 -7.38 6.90
N VAL A 156 -8.46 -7.06 6.22
CA VAL A 156 -8.40 -7.13 4.75
C VAL A 156 -8.42 -8.59 4.35
N ARG A 157 -9.48 -9.04 3.66
CA ARG A 157 -9.62 -10.43 3.23
C ARG A 157 -9.17 -10.62 1.78
N ILE A 158 -8.33 -11.62 1.55
CA ILE A 158 -7.84 -12.03 0.24
C ILE A 158 -8.15 -13.52 0.06
N ASP A 159 -9.03 -13.82 -0.89
CA ASP A 159 -9.29 -15.19 -1.30
C ASP A 159 -8.22 -15.62 -2.31
N VAL A 160 -7.75 -16.86 -2.19
CA VAL A 160 -6.70 -17.44 -3.02
C VAL A 160 -7.26 -18.68 -3.71
N LEU A 161 -7.56 -18.53 -5.00
CA LEU A 161 -8.20 -19.54 -5.82
C LEU A 161 -7.27 -19.93 -6.95
N ASP A 162 -7.00 -21.22 -7.12
CA ASP A 162 -6.05 -21.73 -8.11
C ASP A 162 -4.69 -21.02 -8.00
N ASN A 163 -4.39 -20.12 -8.93
CA ASN A 163 -3.20 -19.26 -8.96
C ASN A 163 -3.53 -17.75 -8.99
N THR A 164 -4.65 -17.36 -8.38
CA THR A 164 -5.18 -15.99 -8.38
C THR A 164 -5.46 -15.52 -6.95
N LEU A 165 -5.06 -14.28 -6.68
CA LEU A 165 -5.44 -13.48 -5.52
C LEU A 165 -6.67 -12.64 -5.86
N GLU A 166 -7.68 -12.68 -4.99
CA GLU A 166 -8.90 -11.90 -5.10
C GLU A 166 -9.13 -11.11 -3.80
N LEU A 167 -9.12 -9.78 -3.90
CA LEU A 167 -9.41 -8.90 -2.76
C LEU A 167 -10.93 -8.83 -2.55
N VAL A 168 -11.39 -9.25 -1.36
CA VAL A 168 -12.81 -9.29 -1.03
C VAL A 168 -13.26 -7.94 -0.45
N GLY A 169 -14.37 -7.39 -0.94
CA GLY A 169 -15.03 -6.23 -0.34
C GLY A 169 -14.42 -4.86 -0.68
N ALA A 170 -13.28 -4.81 -1.36
CA ALA A 170 -12.74 -3.59 -1.96
C ALA A 170 -12.68 -3.78 -3.47
N LYS A 171 -13.33 -2.91 -4.25
CA LYS A 171 -13.23 -2.92 -5.72
C LYS A 171 -11.73 -2.92 -6.09
N PRO A 172 -11.17 -4.00 -6.63
CA PRO A 172 -9.80 -3.97 -7.12
C PRO A 172 -9.80 -3.00 -8.30
N ALA A 173 -8.92 -2.00 -8.29
CA ALA A 173 -8.60 -1.31 -9.53
C ALA A 173 -7.96 -2.39 -10.43
N PRO A 174 -8.54 -2.74 -11.59
CA PRO A 174 -7.92 -3.72 -12.46
C PRO A 174 -6.62 -3.10 -12.95
N VAL A 175 -5.48 -3.71 -12.63
CA VAL A 175 -4.22 -3.38 -13.29
C VAL A 175 -4.32 -3.92 -14.72
N LYS A 176 -4.98 -3.16 -15.59
CA LYS A 176 -4.90 -3.36 -17.04
C LYS A 176 -3.53 -2.83 -17.47
N ARG A 177 -2.55 -3.73 -17.64
CA ARG A 177 -1.41 -3.40 -18.49
C ARG A 177 -1.97 -3.17 -19.89
N ALA A 178 -1.85 -1.95 -20.39
CA ALA A 178 -1.92 -1.70 -21.82
C ALA A 178 -0.75 -2.45 -22.45
N ALA A 179 -1.00 -3.68 -22.92
CA ALA A 179 -0.11 -4.30 -23.88
C ALA A 179 -0.12 -3.41 -25.13
N PRO A 180 1.05 -3.11 -25.74
CA PRO A 180 1.06 -2.63 -27.12
C PRO A 180 0.30 -3.66 -27.94
N GLN A 181 -0.88 -3.29 -28.46
CA GLN A 181 -1.53 -4.12 -29.46
C GLN A 181 -0.60 -4.13 -30.66
N GLN A 182 0.06 -5.26 -30.90
CA GLN A 182 0.62 -5.50 -32.22
C GLN A 182 -0.57 -5.53 -33.18
N SER A 183 -0.61 -4.52 -34.05
CA SER A 183 -1.53 -4.43 -35.18
C SER A 183 -1.35 -5.69 -36.02
N VAL A 184 -2.25 -6.66 -35.89
CA VAL A 184 -2.36 -7.72 -36.90
C VAL A 184 -2.79 -7.06 -38.21
N PRO A 185 -2.09 -7.29 -39.33
CA PRO A 185 -2.57 -6.86 -40.63
C PRO A 185 -3.93 -7.50 -40.89
N ASN A 186 -4.89 -6.68 -41.27
CA ASN A 186 -6.25 -7.06 -41.58
C ASN A 186 -6.24 -8.10 -42.72
N LEU A 187 -6.63 -9.34 -42.44
CA LEU A 187 -6.97 -10.30 -43.50
C LEU A 187 -8.28 -9.85 -44.13
N SER A 188 -8.18 -9.12 -45.24
CA SER A 188 -9.31 -8.74 -46.07
C SER A 188 -10.12 -9.97 -46.46
N LYS A 189 -11.44 -9.88 -46.28
CA LYS A 189 -12.42 -10.91 -46.67
C LYS A 189 -12.24 -11.31 -48.14
N PRO A 190 -12.49 -12.57 -48.51
CA PRO A 190 -12.46 -12.96 -49.91
C PRO A 190 -13.61 -12.31 -50.67
N ASP A 191 -13.29 -11.82 -51.87
CA ASP A 191 -14.19 -11.14 -52.79
C ASP A 191 -15.28 -12.12 -53.31
N PRO A 192 -16.58 -11.81 -53.25
CA PRO A 192 -17.64 -12.72 -53.71
C PRO A 192 -17.64 -12.98 -55.23
N ALA A 193 -16.77 -12.32 -56.00
CA ALA A 193 -16.73 -12.41 -57.46
C ALA A 193 -15.94 -13.61 -58.02
N ALA A 194 -15.19 -14.36 -57.19
CA ALA A 194 -14.35 -15.47 -57.68
C ALA A 194 -15.02 -16.86 -57.67
N ALA A 195 -16.30 -16.97 -57.31
CA ALA A 195 -17.02 -18.25 -57.24
C ALA A 195 -17.81 -18.60 -58.52
N LYS A 196 -17.48 -18.01 -59.67
CA LYS A 196 -18.17 -18.30 -60.95
C LYS A 196 -17.20 -18.47 -62.12
N ALA A 197 -16.25 -19.38 -61.98
CA ALA A 197 -15.44 -19.86 -63.11
C ALA A 197 -14.84 -21.24 -62.82
N LEU A 198 -15.66 -22.25 -62.55
CA LEU A 198 -15.31 -23.67 -62.71
C LEU A 198 -16.59 -24.49 -62.65
N GLY A 199 -17.40 -24.30 -63.69
CA GLY A 199 -18.48 -25.19 -64.09
C GLY A 199 -18.28 -25.48 -65.57
N ALA A 200 -17.52 -26.52 -65.87
CA ALA A 200 -17.49 -27.32 -67.09
C ALA A 200 -16.60 -28.54 -66.82
#